data_AF-A0A2I2M6R9-F1
#
_entry.id   AF-A0A2I2M6R9-F1
#
_cell.length_a   1.000
_cell.length_b   1.000
_cell.length_c   1.000
_cell.angle_alpha   90.00
_cell.angle_beta   90.00
_cell.angle_gamma   90.00
#
_symmetry.space_group_name_H-M   'P 1'
#
loop_
_entity.id
_entity.type
_entity.pdbx_description
1 polymer ?
#
loop_
_entity_poly.entity_id
_entity_poly.type
_entity_poly.pdbx_seq_one_letter_code
_entity_poly.pdbx_strand_id
1 'polypeptide(L)' 'MKTALKILFIIFLLWMFTGAYLLNTEHPIAQIVMGLGVLYMAFILMPIFIYYRYKDDKYKKYIINDNKIKEWIDNSNE' A
#
# COMPACT_ATOMS: atom_id res chain seq x y z
N MET A 1 -12.14 8.80 -1.70
CA MET A 1 -10.94 8.13 -2.24
C MET A 1 -9.90 7.79 -1.14
N LYS A 2 -9.53 8.72 -0.23
CA LYS A 2 -8.79 8.37 1.02
C LYS A 2 -9.60 7.49 1.99
N THR A 3 -10.93 7.60 1.96
CA THR A 3 -11.84 6.93 2.89
C THR A 3 -11.90 5.42 2.67
N ALA A 4 -11.95 4.93 1.42
CA ALA A 4 -12.01 3.50 1.12
C ALA A 4 -10.76 2.77 1.61
N LEU A 5 -9.58 3.37 1.38
CA LEU A 5 -8.32 2.82 1.87
C LEU A 5 -8.22 2.87 3.40
N LYS A 6 -8.71 3.94 4.04
CA LYS A 6 -8.84 4.00 5.51
C LYS A 6 -9.75 2.90 6.05
N ILE A 7 -10.88 2.64 5.39
CA ILE A 7 -11.82 1.58 5.80
C ILE A 7 -11.16 0.21 5.66
N LEU A 8 -10.50 -0.08 4.54
CA LEU A 8 -9.72 -1.32 4.36
C LEU A 8 -8.67 -1.50 5.46
N PHE A 9 -7.97 -0.42 5.81
CA PHE A 9 -6.94 -0.45 6.84
C PHE A 9 -7.52 -0.69 8.24
N ILE A 10 -8.67 -0.08 8.57
CA ILE A 10 -9.36 -0.32 9.85
C ILE A 10 -9.84 -1.77 9.94
N ILE A 11 -10.42 -2.32 8.87
CA ILE A 11 -10.85 -3.73 8.81
C ILE A 11 -9.65 -4.66 9.03
N PHE A 12 -8.52 -4.37 8.37
CA PHE A 12 -7.28 -5.12 8.56
C PHE A 12 -6.78 -5.08 10.01
N LEU A 13 -6.82 -3.92 10.66
CA LEU A 13 -6.46 -3.78 12.08
C LEU A 13 -7.36 -4.65 12.98
N LEU A 14 -8.68 -4.57 12.80
CA LEU A 14 -9.63 -5.40 13.57
C LEU A 14 -9.39 -6.90 13.35
N TRP A 15 -9.08 -7.31 12.11
CA TRP A 15 -8.70 -8.69 11.81
C TRP A 15 -7.42 -9.08 12.55
N MET A 16 -6.38 -8.23 12.53
CA MET A 16 -5.13 -8.52 13.24
C MET A 16 -5.31 -8.63 14.76
N PHE A 17 -6.13 -7.75 15.35
CA PHE A 17 -6.48 -7.87 16.77
C PHE A 17 -7.21 -9.18 17.07
N THR A 18 -8.15 -9.59 16.21
CA THR A 18 -8.86 -10.86 16.34
C THR A 18 -7.91 -12.05 16.20
N GLY A 19 -7.01 -12.02 15.22
CA GLY A 19 -6.00 -13.05 15.00
C GLY A 19 -5.03 -13.18 16.18
N ALA A 20 -4.57 -12.05 16.74
CA ALA A 20 -3.71 -12.02 17.91
C ALA A 20 -4.42 -12.53 19.17
N TYR A 21 -5.70 -12.19 19.36
CA TYR A 21 -6.52 -12.71 20.45
C TYR A 21 -6.69 -14.23 20.34
N LEU A 22 -7.02 -14.75 19.15
CA LEU A 22 -7.12 -16.18 18.89
C LEU A 22 -5.78 -16.90 19.14
N LEU A 23 -4.65 -16.25 18.84
CA LEU A 23 -3.32 -16.81 19.08
C LEU A 23 -3.03 -16.96 20.57
N ASN A 24 -3.40 -15.97 21.38
CA ASN A 24 -3.27 -16.03 22.84
C ASN A 24 -4.16 -17.11 23.47
N THR A 25 -5.27 -17.47 22.83
CA THR A 25 -6.14 -18.57 23.28
C THR A 25 -5.67 -19.96 22.81
N GLU A 26 -4.47 -20.06 22.19
CA GLU A 26 -3.92 -21.29 21.61
C GLU A 26 -4.89 -22.03 20.67
N HIS A 27 -5.79 -21.29 20.03
CA HIS A 27 -6.79 -21.89 19.18
C HIS A 27 -6.11 -22.44 17.92
N PRO A 28 -6.35 -23.70 17.51
CA PRO A 28 -5.64 -24.33 16.39
C PRO A 28 -5.82 -23.61 15.04
N ILE A 29 -6.85 -22.77 14.92
CA ILE A 29 -7.21 -22.02 13.71
C ILE A 29 -6.50 -20.64 13.69
N ALA A 30 -5.88 -20.23 14.80
CA ALA A 30 -5.30 -18.89 14.96
C ALA A 30 -4.19 -18.60 13.94
N GLN A 31 -3.33 -19.58 13.66
CA GLN A 31 -2.26 -19.44 12.67
C GLN A 31 -2.83 -19.24 11.25
N ILE A 32 -3.89 -19.95 10.90
CA ILE A 32 -4.56 -19.84 9.60
C ILE A 32 -5.21 -18.46 9.46
N VAL A 33 -5.89 -17.99 10.52
CA VAL A 33 -6.57 -16.67 10.53
C VAL A 33 -5.56 -15.53 10.45
N MET A 34 -4.41 -15.62 11.14
CA MET A 34 -3.31 -14.67 10.98
C MET A 34 -2.72 -14.72 9.58
N GLY A 35 -2.44 -15.91 9.05
CA GLY A 35 -1.90 -16.09 7.70
C GLY A 35 -2.80 -15.51 6.62
N LEU A 36 -4.12 -15.74 6.72
CA LEU A 36 -5.12 -15.12 5.84
C LEU A 36 -5.14 -13.59 5.95
N GLY A 37 -4.98 -13.05 7.17
CA GLY A 37 -4.86 -11.61 7.38
C GLY A 37 -3.62 -11.02 6.68
N VAL A 38 -2.48 -11.71 6.76
CA VAL A 38 -1.25 -11.29 6.07
C VAL A 38 -1.39 -11.41 4.55
N LEU A 39 -2.02 -12.48 4.05
CA LEU A 39 -2.32 -12.62 2.61
C LEU A 39 -3.24 -11.52 2.11
N TYR A 40 -4.29 -11.18 2.86
CA TYR A 40 -5.15 -10.04 2.57
C TYR A 40 -4.35 -8.74 2.47
N MET A 41 -3.43 -8.50 3.40
CA MET A 41 -2.56 -7.32 3.37
C MET A 41 -1.69 -7.29 2.10
N ALA A 42 -1.06 -8.41 1.77
CA ALA A 42 -0.12 -8.50 0.66
C ALA A 42 -0.81 -8.40 -0.70
N PHE A 43 -1.95 -9.08 -0.90
CA PHE A 43 -2.60 -9.21 -2.21
C PHE A 43 -3.74 -8.23 -2.44
N ILE A 44 -4.36 -7.69 -1.39
CA ILE A 44 -5.48 -6.74 -1.52
C ILE A 44 -5.04 -5.35 -1.10
N LEU A 45 -4.53 -5.20 0.12
CA LEU A 45 -4.22 -3.88 0.65
C LEU A 45 -3.05 -3.22 -0.09
N MET A 46 -1.97 -3.96 -0.36
CA MET A 46 -0.78 -3.44 -1.03
C MET A 46 -1.04 -2.97 -2.48
N PRO A 47 -1.68 -3.77 -3.36
CA PRO A 47 -1.93 -3.35 -4.75
C PRO A 47 -2.92 -2.19 -4.83
N ILE A 48 -3.97 -2.20 -3.99
CA ILE A 48 -4.94 -1.09 -3.92
C ILE A 48 -4.25 0.18 -3.41
N PHE A 49 -3.37 0.07 -2.42
CA PHE A 49 -2.60 1.20 -1.90
C PHE A 49 -1.72 1.83 -2.99
N ILE A 50 -0.99 1.00 -3.74
CA ILE A 50 -0.14 1.43 -4.86
C ILE A 50 -1.02 2.09 -5.93
N TYR A 51 -2.05 1.40 -6.41
CA TYR A 51 -2.95 1.95 -7.43
C TYR A 51 -3.50 3.32 -7.01
N TYR A 52 -4.00 3.43 -5.78
CA TYR A 52 -4.52 4.70 -5.27
C TYR A 52 -3.45 5.79 -5.20
N ARG A 53 -2.22 5.46 -4.80
CA ARG A 53 -1.13 6.43 -4.68
C ARG A 53 -0.60 6.92 -6.03
N TYR A 54 -0.58 6.07 -7.05
CA TYR A 54 -0.04 6.41 -8.37
C TYR A 54 -1.11 6.90 -9.38
N LYS A 55 -2.41 6.80 -9.06
CA LYS A 55 -3.53 7.20 -9.93
C LYS A 55 -3.57 8.71 -10.28
N ASP A 56 -3.05 9.58 -9.44
CA ASP A 56 -3.13 11.05 -9.60
C ASP A 56 -2.08 11.66 -10.55
N ASP A 57 -1.65 10.93 -11.58
CA ASP A 57 -0.75 11.42 -12.64
C ASP A 57 0.65 11.89 -12.18
N LYS A 58 0.96 11.79 -10.87
CA LYS A 58 2.25 12.15 -10.28
C LYS A 58 3.41 11.32 -10.80
N TYR A 59 3.15 10.17 -11.41
CA TYR A 59 4.19 9.38 -12.07
C TYR A 59 4.83 10.16 -13.22
N LYS A 60 4.08 11.01 -13.94
CA LYS A 60 4.61 11.88 -14.99
C LYS A 60 5.66 12.87 -14.49
N LYS A 61 5.63 13.23 -13.19
CA LYS A 61 6.66 14.08 -12.57
C LYS A 61 8.02 13.36 -12.49
N TYR A 62 8.03 12.03 -12.42
CA TYR A 62 9.24 11.20 -12.30
C TYR A 62 9.68 10.56 -13.62
N ILE A 63 8.89 10.70 -14.70
CA ILE A 63 9.33 10.34 -16.04
C ILE A 63 10.38 11.36 -16.49
N ILE A 64 11.58 10.87 -16.78
CA ILE A 64 12.60 11.66 -17.50
C ILE A 64 12.12 11.77 -18.95
N ASN A 65 11.87 12.99 -19.39
CA ASN A 65 11.48 13.31 -20.76
C ASN A 65 12.57 14.20 -21.36
N ASP A 66 12.73 14.20 -22.68
CA ASP A 66 13.80 14.94 -23.37
C ASP A 66 13.79 16.43 -23.02
N ASN A 67 12.61 17.01 -22.80
CA ASN A 67 12.46 18.40 -22.36
C ASN A 67 13.05 18.66 -20.96
N LYS A 68 12.92 17.71 -20.02
CA LYS A 68 13.53 17.81 -18.68
C LYS A 68 15.04 17.66 -18.72
N ILE A 69 15.53 16.77 -19.59
CA ILE A 69 16.97 16.60 -19.80
C ILE A 69 17.55 17.91 -20.35
N LYS A 70 16.89 18.53 -21.33
CA LYS A 70 17.27 19.85 -21.85
C LYS A 70 17.27 20.93 -20.79
N GLU A 71 16.21 21.05 -19.98
CA GLU A 71 16.18 22.02 -18.87
C GLU A 71 17.34 21.82 -17.87
N TRP A 72 17.71 20.57 -17.55
CA TRP A 72 18.84 20.31 -16.66
C TRP A 72 20.17 20.71 -17.26
N ILE A 73 20.35 20.48 -18.57
CA ILE A 73 21.56 20.88 -19.30
C ILE A 73 21.65 22.40 -19.39
N ASP A 74 20.57 23.10 -19.75
CA ASP A 74 20.55 24.57 -19.83
C ASP A 74 20.84 25.23 -18.48
N ASN A 75 20.19 24.78 -17.40
CA ASN A 75 20.46 25.30 -16.04
C ASN A 75 21.87 24.98 -15.52
N SER A 76 22.58 24.01 -16.11
CA SER A 76 23.96 23.68 -15.72
C SER A 76 25.02 24.51 -16.45
N ASN A 77 24.61 25.19 -17.52
CA ASN A 77 25.48 26.02 -18.36
C ASN A 77 25.31 27.53 -18.10
N GLU A 78 24.43 27.91 -17.16
CA GLU A 78 24.19 29.27 -16.67
C GLU A 78 24.84 29.47 -15.30
#